data_AF-A0A4Q5YRS2-F1
#
_entry.id   AF-A0A4Q5YRS2-F1
#
_cell.length_a   1.000
_cell.length_b   1.000
_cell.length_c   1.000
_cell.angle_alpha   90.00
_cell.angle_beta   90.00
_cell.angle_gamma   90.00
#
_symmetry.space_group_name_H-M   'P 1'
#
loop_
_entity.id
_entity.type
_entity.pdbx_description
1 polymer ?
#
loop_
_entity_poly.entity_id
_entity_poly.type
_entity_poly.pdbx_seq_one_letter_code
_entity_poly.pdbx_strand_id
1 'polypeptide(L)'
;MVSTTQFFNRDLSWLSFNERVLSEAGRRSVPLMERFRFLAIYSSNLDEFYRVRIPFYTRKKATEDDLETLEKIKSIINRDQNIYGNLIREQLIPELEERGYSLLYDSVIPVELNEKVVLVMMDSQWFLNIHDKPGPESSCEARSIDEFAAELKQIVASHPNQLLVLVMHHPMYTYGVHG
;
A
#
# COMPACT_ATOMS: atom_id res chain seq x y z
N MET A 1 12.99 28.41 -39.70
CA MET A 1 11.93 27.44 -39.32
C MET A 1 11.94 27.34 -37.81
N VAL A 2 10.88 27.76 -37.14
CA VAL A 2 10.77 27.64 -35.68
C VAL A 2 10.53 26.16 -35.37
N SER A 3 11.44 25.54 -34.63
CA SER A 3 11.24 24.19 -34.09
C SER A 3 10.07 24.25 -33.12
N THR A 4 8.92 23.70 -33.52
CA THR A 4 7.76 23.52 -32.65
C THR A 4 8.16 22.55 -31.54
N THR A 5 8.46 23.08 -30.36
CA THR A 5 8.72 22.27 -29.16
C THR A 5 7.46 21.48 -28.87
N GLN A 6 7.51 20.16 -29.08
CA GLN A 6 6.39 19.27 -28.83
C GLN A 6 6.29 19.07 -27.30
N PHE A 7 5.39 19.82 -26.67
CA PHE A 7 5.15 19.67 -25.24
C PHE A 7 4.35 18.39 -24.98
N PHE A 8 4.90 17.51 -24.13
CA PHE A 8 4.20 16.31 -23.70
C PHE A 8 3.07 16.67 -22.73
N ASN A 9 1.96 15.93 -22.80
CA ASN A 9 0.89 16.06 -21.83
C ASN A 9 1.42 15.74 -20.43
N ARG A 10 1.34 16.71 -19.50
CA ARG A 10 1.91 16.61 -18.16
C ARG A 10 1.40 15.38 -17.40
N ASP A 11 0.11 15.07 -17.50
CA ASP A 11 -0.51 14.02 -16.71
C ASP A 11 -0.14 12.63 -17.27
N LEU A 12 0.04 12.50 -18.59
CA LEU A 12 0.65 11.31 -19.20
C LEU A 12 2.12 11.14 -18.81
N SER A 13 2.90 12.23 -18.78
CA SER A 13 4.29 12.18 -18.31
C SER A 13 4.39 11.79 -16.84
N TRP A 14 3.44 12.23 -16.02
CA TRP A 14 3.35 11.84 -14.61
C TRP A 14 3.03 10.34 -14.46
N LEU A 15 2.11 9.79 -15.27
CA LEU A 15 1.84 8.34 -15.27
C LEU A 15 3.07 7.53 -15.69
N SER A 16 3.82 8.00 -16.70
CA SER A 16 5.09 7.37 -17.08
C SER A 16 6.14 7.42 -15.95
N PHE A 17 6.13 8.46 -15.10
CA PHE A 17 6.93 8.46 -13.89
C PHE A 17 6.48 7.38 -12.91
N ASN A 18 5.17 7.25 -12.66
CA ASN A 18 4.66 6.24 -11.75
C ASN A 18 4.90 4.80 -12.26
N GLU A 19 4.84 4.58 -13.57
CA GLU A 19 5.22 3.31 -14.21
C GLU A 19 6.69 2.93 -13.90
N ARG A 20 7.61 3.90 -13.81
CA ARG A 20 9.00 3.63 -13.41
C ARG A 20 9.10 3.20 -11.94
N VAL A 21 8.28 3.76 -11.06
CA VAL A 21 8.18 3.31 -9.66
C VAL A 21 7.71 1.85 -9.60
N LEU A 22 6.68 1.50 -10.38
CA LEU A 22 6.22 0.11 -10.49
C LEU A 22 7.31 -0.82 -11.06
N SER A 23 8.09 -0.33 -12.02
CA SER A 23 9.19 -1.09 -12.61
C SER A 23 10.27 -1.45 -11.58
N GLU A 24 10.58 -0.55 -10.64
CA GLU A 24 11.52 -0.85 -9.54
C GLU A 24 11.00 -1.95 -8.61
N ALA A 25 9.68 -2.04 -8.39
CA ALA A 25 9.08 -3.16 -7.66
C ALA A 25 9.23 -4.50 -8.41
N GLY A 26 9.35 -4.49 -9.73
CA GLY A 26 9.57 -5.68 -10.56
C GLY A 26 11.02 -6.20 -10.57
N ARG A 27 11.98 -5.40 -10.15
CA ARG A 27 13.41 -5.73 -10.31
C ARG A 27 13.90 -6.67 -9.23
N ARG A 28 14.32 -7.89 -9.61
CA ARG A 28 14.94 -8.89 -8.71
C ARG A 28 16.26 -8.43 -8.06
N SER A 29 16.92 -7.41 -8.63
CA SER A 29 18.10 -6.80 -8.02
C SER A 29 17.79 -5.94 -6.80
N VAL A 30 16.51 -5.56 -6.61
CA VAL A 30 16.05 -4.77 -5.46
C VAL A 30 15.65 -5.76 -4.35
N PRO A 31 16.02 -5.52 -3.07
CA PRO A 31 15.60 -6.38 -1.97
C PRO A 31 14.08 -6.53 -1.88
N LEU A 32 13.60 -7.74 -1.56
CA LEU A 32 12.16 -8.07 -1.57
C LEU A 32 11.30 -7.06 -0.81
N MET A 33 11.71 -6.65 0.39
CA MET A 33 10.96 -5.69 1.19
C MET A 33 10.93 -4.28 0.57
N GLU A 34 12.01 -3.85 -0.08
CA GLU A 34 12.04 -2.57 -0.81
C GLU A 34 11.11 -2.62 -2.03
N ARG A 35 10.97 -3.79 -2.67
CA ARG A 35 10.02 -3.99 -3.78
C ARG A 35 8.57 -3.81 -3.32
N PHE A 36 8.21 -4.36 -2.15
CA PHE A 36 6.91 -4.09 -1.52
C PHE A 36 6.72 -2.61 -1.18
N ARG A 37 7.76 -1.91 -0.73
CA ARG A 37 7.70 -0.45 -0.52
C ARG A 37 7.45 0.32 -1.83
N PHE A 38 8.11 -0.06 -2.93
CA PHE A 38 7.83 0.54 -4.23
C PHE A 38 6.38 0.32 -4.69
N LEU A 39 5.79 -0.86 -4.43
CA LEU A 39 4.36 -1.08 -4.67
C LEU A 39 3.48 -0.14 -3.82
N ALA A 40 3.79 0.03 -2.54
CA ALA A 40 3.06 0.94 -1.67
C ALA A 40 3.16 2.40 -2.16
N ILE A 41 4.35 2.84 -2.60
CA ILE A 41 4.57 4.18 -3.18
C ILE A 41 3.77 4.34 -4.48
N TYR A 42 3.83 3.35 -5.39
CA TYR A 42 3.07 3.38 -6.64
C TYR A 42 1.56 3.53 -6.39
N SER A 43 1.01 2.77 -5.45
CA SER A 43 -0.42 2.79 -5.11
C SER A 43 -0.81 4.13 -4.48
N SER A 44 -0.04 4.64 -3.52
CA SER A 44 -0.28 5.95 -2.90
C SER A 44 -0.25 7.10 -3.92
N ASN A 45 0.74 7.09 -4.82
CA ASN A 45 0.82 8.06 -5.90
C ASN A 45 -0.41 7.98 -6.82
N LEU A 46 -0.81 6.76 -7.21
CA LEU A 46 -1.95 6.57 -8.10
C LEU A 46 -3.26 7.06 -7.45
N ASP A 47 -3.47 6.79 -6.16
CA ASP A 47 -4.62 7.30 -5.41
C ASP A 47 -4.65 8.83 -5.40
N GLU A 48 -3.50 9.48 -5.17
CA GLU A 48 -3.39 10.93 -5.26
C GLU A 48 -3.73 11.44 -6.68
N PHE A 49 -3.25 10.76 -7.72
CA PHE A 49 -3.58 11.09 -9.10
C PHE A 49 -5.08 10.98 -9.37
N TYR A 50 -5.74 9.92 -8.90
CA TYR A 50 -7.20 9.78 -9.00
C TYR A 50 -7.92 10.92 -8.29
N ARG A 51 -7.52 11.24 -7.07
CA ARG A 51 -8.15 12.28 -6.25
C ARG A 51 -8.00 13.68 -6.84
N VAL A 52 -6.83 13.99 -7.40
CA VAL A 52 -6.48 15.36 -7.82
C VAL A 52 -6.69 15.57 -9.32
N ARG A 53 -6.37 14.59 -10.18
CA ARG A 53 -6.31 14.77 -11.64
C ARG A 53 -7.56 14.31 -12.36
N ILE A 54 -8.15 13.18 -11.99
CA ILE A 54 -9.35 12.66 -12.67
C ILE A 54 -10.55 13.63 -12.66
N PRO A 55 -10.84 14.38 -11.57
CA PRO A 55 -11.92 15.38 -11.56
C PRO A 55 -11.78 16.47 -12.61
N PHE A 56 -10.54 16.80 -13.02
CA PHE A 56 -10.32 17.73 -14.12
C PHE A 56 -10.94 17.19 -15.40
N TYR A 57 -10.70 15.92 -15.74
CA TYR A 57 -11.17 15.34 -17.00
C TYR A 57 -12.67 14.98 -17.01
N THR A 58 -13.30 14.81 -15.84
CA THR A 58 -14.72 14.44 -15.71
C THR A 58 -15.64 15.64 -15.44
N ARG A 59 -15.12 16.86 -15.50
CA ARG A 59 -15.89 18.09 -15.29
C ARG A 59 -16.96 18.30 -16.38
N LYS A 60 -18.06 18.98 -16.04
CA LYS A 60 -19.19 19.27 -16.97
C LYS A 60 -18.81 20.00 -18.27
N LYS A 61 -17.66 20.66 -18.32
CA LYS A 61 -17.13 21.40 -19.48
C LYS A 61 -15.85 20.76 -20.04
N ALA A 62 -15.74 19.43 -19.98
CA ALA A 62 -14.64 18.71 -20.62
C ALA A 62 -14.74 18.85 -22.16
N THR A 63 -13.59 19.05 -22.80
CA THR A 63 -13.48 19.10 -24.26
C THR A 63 -13.34 17.70 -24.85
N GLU A 64 -13.48 17.54 -26.16
CA GLU A 64 -13.23 16.26 -26.83
C GLU A 64 -11.77 15.77 -26.62
N ASP A 65 -10.80 16.68 -26.63
CA ASP A 65 -9.38 16.39 -26.35
C ASP A 65 -9.16 15.93 -24.89
N ASP A 66 -9.88 16.51 -23.93
CA ASP A 66 -9.87 16.06 -22.53
C ASP A 66 -10.38 14.61 -22.42
N LEU A 67 -11.44 14.27 -23.16
CA LEU A 67 -12.03 12.92 -23.16
C LEU A 67 -11.09 11.90 -23.82
N GLU A 68 -10.47 12.25 -24.95
CA GLU A 68 -9.47 11.39 -25.60
C GLU A 68 -8.27 11.16 -24.68
N THR A 69 -7.80 12.21 -24.01
CA THR A 69 -6.71 12.11 -23.03
C THR A 69 -7.11 11.23 -21.84
N LEU A 70 -8.33 11.36 -21.33
CA LEU A 70 -8.84 10.53 -20.24
C LEU A 70 -8.88 9.05 -20.61
N GLU A 71 -9.28 8.70 -21.83
CA GLU A 71 -9.27 7.31 -22.28
C GLU A 71 -7.83 6.75 -22.37
N LYS A 72 -6.87 7.56 -22.82
CA LYS A 72 -5.44 7.18 -22.78
C LYS A 72 -4.96 6.96 -21.33
N ILE A 73 -5.32 7.87 -20.42
CA ILE A 73 -5.01 7.75 -18.98
C ILE A 73 -5.55 6.45 -18.41
N LYS A 74 -6.85 6.14 -18.62
CA LYS A 74 -7.48 4.92 -18.13
C LYS A 74 -6.81 3.66 -18.70
N SER A 75 -6.47 3.68 -19.98
CA SER A 75 -5.78 2.56 -20.64
C SER A 75 -4.42 2.28 -20.00
N ILE A 76 -3.63 3.33 -19.76
CA ILE A 76 -2.32 3.22 -19.08
C ILE A 76 -2.51 2.68 -17.66
N ILE A 77 -3.42 3.25 -16.88
CA ILE A 77 -3.67 2.82 -15.50
C ILE A 77 -4.11 1.35 -15.45
N ASN A 78 -5.03 0.93 -16.31
CA ASN A 78 -5.49 -0.46 -16.37
C ASN A 78 -4.35 -1.43 -16.71
N ARG A 79 -3.51 -1.06 -17.67
CA ARG A 79 -2.31 -1.85 -18.01
C ARG A 79 -1.38 -1.96 -16.80
N ASP A 80 -1.08 -0.86 -16.12
CA ASP A 80 -0.14 -0.83 -15.00
C ASP A 80 -0.71 -1.58 -13.78
N GLN A 81 -2.02 -1.50 -13.54
CA GLN A 81 -2.73 -2.29 -12.51
C GLN A 81 -2.67 -3.79 -12.78
N ASN A 82 -2.77 -4.22 -14.05
CA ASN A 82 -2.57 -5.63 -14.40
C ASN A 82 -1.13 -6.08 -14.13
N ILE A 83 -0.13 -5.24 -14.47
CA ILE A 83 1.28 -5.51 -14.16
C ILE A 83 1.48 -5.61 -12.64
N TYR A 84 0.92 -4.67 -11.88
CA TYR A 84 0.95 -4.65 -10.42
C TYR A 84 0.40 -5.96 -9.82
N GLY A 85 -0.79 -6.38 -10.26
CA GLY A 85 -1.42 -7.61 -9.78
C GLY A 85 -0.61 -8.87 -10.11
N ASN A 86 -0.11 -8.97 -11.34
CA ASN A 86 0.73 -10.10 -11.76
C ASN A 86 2.05 -10.15 -10.98
N LEU A 87 2.68 -8.99 -10.75
CA LEU A 87 3.91 -8.89 -9.99
C LEU A 87 3.72 -9.40 -8.54
N ILE A 88 2.60 -9.06 -7.90
CA ILE A 88 2.28 -9.56 -6.56
C ILE A 88 2.11 -11.09 -6.58
N ARG A 89 1.24 -11.60 -7.46
CA ARG A 89 0.83 -13.02 -7.45
C ARG A 89 1.92 -13.97 -7.94
N GLU A 90 2.58 -13.62 -9.04
CA GLU A 90 3.49 -14.53 -9.74
C GLU A 90 4.93 -14.42 -9.24
N GLN A 91 5.24 -13.41 -8.41
CA GLN A 91 6.61 -13.15 -8.01
C GLN A 91 6.75 -12.80 -6.53
N LEU A 92 6.10 -11.74 -6.05
CA LEU A 92 6.37 -11.25 -4.69
C LEU A 92 5.83 -12.16 -3.60
N ILE A 93 4.60 -12.69 -3.75
CA ILE A 93 4.03 -13.64 -2.79
C ILE A 93 4.86 -14.95 -2.76
N PRO A 94 5.18 -15.60 -3.90
CA PRO A 94 6.05 -16.76 -3.90
C PRO A 94 7.42 -16.51 -3.25
N GLU A 95 8.10 -15.40 -3.57
CA GLU A 95 9.39 -15.04 -2.95
C GLU A 95 9.27 -14.78 -1.44
N LEU A 96 8.10 -14.35 -0.97
CA LEU A 96 7.79 -14.11 0.44
C LEU A 96 7.57 -15.45 1.18
N GLU A 97 6.84 -16.39 0.55
CA GLU A 97 6.61 -17.74 1.06
C GLU A 97 7.90 -18.55 1.17
N GLU A 98 8.81 -18.44 0.20
CA GLU A 98 10.14 -19.07 0.25
C GLU A 98 10.96 -18.63 1.47
N ARG A 99 10.69 -17.44 2.00
CA ARG A 99 11.35 -16.89 3.20
C ARG A 99 10.62 -17.24 4.50
N GLY A 100 9.60 -18.09 4.44
CA GLY A 100 8.81 -18.53 5.58
C GLY A 100 7.64 -17.61 5.96
N TYR A 101 7.23 -16.69 5.07
CA TYR A 101 6.09 -15.80 5.29
C TYR A 101 4.94 -16.18 4.37
N SER A 102 3.85 -16.72 4.92
CA SER A 102 2.67 -17.11 4.14
C SER A 102 1.59 -16.03 4.21
N LEU A 103 1.05 -15.63 3.06
CA LEU A 103 -0.13 -14.77 2.97
C LEU A 103 -1.36 -15.64 2.76
N LEU A 104 -2.26 -15.65 3.74
CA LEU A 104 -3.46 -16.48 3.70
C LEU A 104 -4.67 -15.57 3.42
N TYR A 105 -5.36 -15.84 2.31
CA TYR A 105 -6.53 -15.10 1.86
C TYR A 105 -7.67 -16.08 1.59
N ASP A 106 -8.89 -15.73 2.03
CA ASP A 106 -10.11 -16.54 1.88
C ASP A 106 -9.98 -17.99 2.40
N SER A 107 -9.08 -18.19 3.36
CA SER A 107 -8.80 -19.48 4.00
C SER A 107 -9.20 -19.41 5.47
N VAL A 108 -10.06 -20.33 5.92
CA VAL A 108 -10.39 -20.44 7.34
C VAL A 108 -9.28 -21.21 8.04
N ILE A 109 -8.61 -20.58 8.99
CA ILE A 109 -7.59 -21.21 9.83
C ILE A 109 -8.18 -21.34 11.23
N PRO A 110 -8.66 -22.53 11.64
CA PRO A 110 -9.11 -22.73 13.00
C PRO A 110 -7.89 -22.65 13.93
N VAL A 111 -7.86 -21.65 14.81
CA VAL A 111 -6.86 -21.55 15.88
C VAL A 111 -7.54 -21.93 17.19
N GLU A 112 -7.19 -23.08 17.75
CA GLU A 112 -7.64 -23.48 19.08
C GLU A 112 -6.93 -22.63 20.15
N LEU A 113 -7.72 -21.90 20.95
CA LEU A 113 -7.18 -21.14 22.07
C LEU A 113 -6.75 -22.10 23.18
N ASN A 114 -5.46 -22.08 23.51
CA ASN A 114 -4.85 -22.86 24.59
C ASN A 114 -3.65 -22.10 25.15
N GLU A 115 -2.97 -22.65 26.16
CA GLU A 115 -1.84 -22.00 26.83
C GLU A 115 -0.62 -21.74 25.90
N LYS A 116 -0.59 -22.36 24.72
CA LYS A 116 0.45 -22.12 23.71
C LYS A 116 0.12 -20.98 22.76
N VAL A 117 -1.04 -20.34 22.88
CA VAL A 117 -1.47 -19.24 22.01
C VAL A 117 -1.55 -17.94 22.81
N VAL A 118 -0.91 -16.89 22.30
CA VAL A 118 -1.02 -15.54 22.85
C VAL A 118 -1.74 -14.67 21.84
N LEU A 119 -2.86 -14.09 22.25
CA LEU A 119 -3.60 -13.16 21.44
C LEU A 119 -3.12 -11.74 21.72
N VAL A 120 -2.57 -11.07 20.72
CA VAL A 120 -2.18 -9.67 20.78
C VAL A 120 -3.26 -8.87 20.06
N MET A 121 -4.21 -8.35 20.83
CA MET A 121 -5.23 -7.44 20.31
C MET A 121 -4.66 -6.03 20.25
N MET A 122 -4.80 -5.37 19.11
CA MET A 122 -4.46 -3.95 18.98
C MET A 122 -5.63 -3.17 18.44
N ASP A 123 -5.74 -1.92 18.88
CA ASP A 123 -6.59 -0.95 18.22
C ASP A 123 -5.89 -0.44 16.94
N SER A 124 -6.25 -1.05 15.82
CA SER A 124 -5.75 -0.68 14.49
C SER A 124 -6.20 0.71 14.04
N GLN A 125 -7.24 1.31 14.64
CA GLN A 125 -7.67 2.67 14.30
C GLN A 125 -6.57 3.69 14.55
N TRP A 126 -5.68 3.43 15.52
CA TRP A 126 -4.50 4.23 15.78
C TRP A 126 -3.67 4.44 14.50
N PHE A 127 -3.52 3.44 13.64
CA PHE A 127 -2.71 3.53 12.42
C PHE A 127 -3.37 4.36 11.31
N LEU A 128 -4.69 4.50 11.32
CA LEU A 128 -5.44 5.26 10.32
C LEU A 128 -5.33 6.78 10.54
N ASN A 129 -5.20 7.22 11.79
CA ASN A 129 -5.15 8.64 12.16
C ASN A 129 -3.71 9.15 12.24
N ILE A 130 -3.00 9.18 11.11
CA ILE A 130 -1.60 9.66 11.06
C ILE A 130 -1.42 11.13 11.49
N HIS A 131 -2.46 11.96 11.35
CA HIS A 131 -2.43 13.39 11.67
C HIS A 131 -3.12 13.75 13.00
N ASP A 132 -3.73 12.78 13.67
CA ASP A 132 -4.45 12.96 14.93
C ASP A 132 -4.03 11.87 15.91
N LYS A 133 -2.71 11.77 16.11
CA LYS A 133 -2.12 10.85 17.07
C LYS A 133 -2.31 11.40 18.48
N PRO A 134 -2.58 10.54 19.48
CA PRO A 134 -2.74 11.00 20.84
C PRO A 134 -1.49 11.74 21.32
N GLY A 135 -1.67 12.96 21.84
CA GLY A 135 -0.58 13.79 22.33
C GLY A 135 0.10 13.22 23.60
N PRO A 136 1.10 13.93 24.15
CA PRO A 136 1.85 13.49 25.35
C PRO A 136 0.96 13.16 26.55
N GLU A 137 -0.19 13.85 26.66
CA GLU A 137 -1.20 13.70 27.71
C GLU A 137 -2.06 12.43 27.56
N SER A 138 -1.90 11.67 26.48
CA SER A 138 -2.70 10.46 26.22
C SER A 138 -2.31 9.30 27.14
N SER A 139 -3.32 8.50 27.49
CA SER A 139 -3.18 7.25 28.22
C SER A 139 -2.69 6.07 27.36
N CYS A 140 -2.42 6.27 26.08
CA CYS A 140 -1.84 5.24 25.22
C CYS A 140 -0.40 4.91 25.64
N GLU A 141 -0.07 3.63 25.69
CA GLU A 141 1.28 3.13 26.02
C GLU A 141 2.28 3.49 24.90
N ALA A 142 1.93 3.19 23.64
CA ALA A 142 2.68 3.60 22.46
C ALA A 142 2.16 4.92 21.84
N ARG A 143 3.03 5.92 21.73
CA ARG A 143 2.77 7.24 21.13
C ARG A 143 3.43 7.41 19.76
N SER A 144 4.36 6.54 19.41
CA SER A 144 5.02 6.52 18.09
C SER A 144 5.08 5.11 17.49
N ILE A 145 5.35 5.03 16.18
CA ILE A 145 5.53 3.73 15.49
C ILE A 145 6.74 2.98 16.07
N ASP A 146 7.78 3.70 16.46
CA ASP A 146 8.99 3.10 17.04
C ASP A 146 8.70 2.52 18.43
N GLU A 147 7.91 3.22 19.26
CA GLU A 147 7.45 2.72 20.56
C GLU A 147 6.56 1.49 20.40
N PHE A 148 5.58 1.54 19.49
CA PHE A 148 4.74 0.39 19.17
C PHE A 148 5.57 -0.82 18.71
N ALA A 149 6.56 -0.59 17.83
CA ALA A 149 7.45 -1.64 17.36
C ALA A 149 8.33 -2.22 18.48
N ALA A 150 8.74 -1.40 19.45
CA ALA A 150 9.49 -1.83 20.61
C ALA A 150 8.62 -2.70 21.54
N GLU A 151 7.38 -2.29 21.82
CA GLU A 151 6.42 -3.07 22.62
C GLU A 151 6.11 -4.42 21.96
N LEU A 152 5.81 -4.43 20.66
CA LEU A 152 5.53 -5.67 19.94
C LEU A 152 6.75 -6.61 19.97
N LYS A 153 7.98 -6.07 19.81
CA LYS A 153 9.21 -6.87 19.97
C LYS A 153 9.36 -7.44 21.38
N GLN A 154 8.99 -6.68 22.41
CA GLN A 154 9.05 -7.15 23.79
C GLN A 154 8.04 -8.29 24.02
N ILE A 155 6.81 -8.17 23.51
CA ILE A 155 5.78 -9.22 23.57
C ILE A 155 6.26 -10.48 22.84
N VAL A 156 6.87 -10.34 21.65
CA VAL A 156 7.45 -11.47 20.91
C VAL A 156 8.57 -12.14 21.73
N ALA A 157 9.45 -11.34 22.33
CA ALA A 157 10.57 -11.86 23.12
C ALA A 157 10.14 -12.56 24.41
N SER A 158 9.03 -12.14 25.04
CA SER A 158 8.53 -12.75 26.28
C SER A 158 7.77 -14.06 26.06
N HIS A 159 7.43 -14.41 24.81
CA HIS A 159 6.65 -15.60 24.47
C HIS A 159 7.34 -16.47 23.40
N PRO A 160 8.59 -16.94 23.61
CA PRO A 160 9.43 -17.53 22.56
C PRO A 160 8.93 -18.88 22.02
N ASN A 161 8.07 -19.59 22.75
CA ASN A 161 7.56 -20.92 22.40
C ASN A 161 6.03 -20.96 22.22
N GLN A 162 5.41 -19.80 22.05
CA GLN A 162 3.96 -19.67 21.89
C GLN A 162 3.65 -19.09 20.50
N LEU A 163 2.50 -19.48 19.95
CA LEU A 163 1.95 -18.88 18.74
C LEU A 163 1.39 -17.51 19.09
N LEU A 164 1.97 -16.45 18.56
CA LEU A 164 1.40 -15.11 18.66
C LEU A 164 0.40 -14.89 17.52
N VAL A 165 -0.83 -14.54 17.89
CA VAL A 165 -1.89 -14.17 16.95
C VAL A 165 -2.19 -12.70 17.12
N LEU A 166 -1.83 -11.92 16.12
CA LEU A 166 -2.11 -10.49 16.07
C LEU A 166 -3.53 -10.27 15.53
N VAL A 167 -4.38 -9.60 16.31
CA VAL A 167 -5.78 -9.35 15.94
C VAL A 167 -6.01 -7.86 15.80
N MET A 168 -6.56 -7.47 14.64
CA MET A 168 -6.88 -6.09 14.28
C MET A 168 -8.21 -6.03 13.52
N HIS A 169 -8.90 -4.88 13.59
CA HIS A 169 -10.19 -4.67 12.93
C HIS A 169 -10.06 -3.92 11.60
N HIS A 170 -9.13 -2.98 11.52
CA HIS A 170 -8.80 -2.21 10.33
C HIS A 170 -7.44 -2.64 9.77
N PRO A 171 -7.22 -2.55 8.45
CA PRO A 171 -5.88 -2.61 7.89
C PRO A 171 -5.02 -1.47 8.46
N MET A 172 -3.72 -1.72 8.61
CA MET A 172 -2.78 -0.74 9.16
C MET A 172 -2.59 0.51 8.27
N TYR A 173 -3.06 0.48 7.02
CA TYR A 173 -3.03 1.59 6.09
C TYR A 173 -4.27 1.56 5.20
N THR A 174 -4.86 2.73 4.96
CA THR A 174 -5.93 2.92 3.97
C THR A 174 -6.08 4.37 3.55
N TYR A 175 -6.70 4.58 2.39
CA TYR A 175 -7.19 5.87 1.91
C TYR A 175 -8.72 5.88 1.69
N GLY A 176 -9.41 4.80 2.09
CA GLY A 176 -10.87 4.68 2.01
C GLY A 176 -11.59 5.33 3.20
N VAL A 177 -12.88 5.60 3.05
CA VAL A 177 -13.73 6.21 4.10
C VAL A 177 -13.91 5.33 5.35
N HIS A 178 -13.37 4.11 5.39
CA HIS A 178 -13.68 3.12 6.44
C HIS A 178 -12.47 2.52 7.14
N GLY A 179 -11.24 2.86 6.78
CA GLY A 179 -10.18 1.89 7.02
C GLY A 179 -10.01 1.01 5.80
#